data_AF-T1HB80-F1
#
_entry.id   AF-T1HB80-F1
#
_cell.length_a   1.000
_cell.length_b   1.000
_cell.length_c   1.000
_cell.angle_alpha   90.00
_cell.angle_beta   90.00
_cell.angle_gamma   90.00
#
_symmetry.space_group_name_H-M   'P 1'
#
loop_
_entity.id
_entity.type
_entity.pdbx_description
1 polymer ?
#
loop_
_entity_poly.entity_id
_entity_poly.type
_entity_poly.pdbx_seq_one_letter_code
_entity_poly.pdbx_strand_id
1 'polypeptide(L)'
;MGNSCSERRRYGIFKKMTMVTVEELKDPIADYVREHRIPGLMPVGDVRLQPSGLIMPKEFSRYIDRIKNFQVRADDVWVISYPKCGTTWTQEMVWLIGNDLDYEGGKSKLLFQRFPFLDILEED
;
A
#
# COMPACT_ATOMS: atom_id res chain seq x y z
N MET A 1 24.32 -32.65 -18.32
CA MET A 1 24.90 -32.03 -17.10
C MET A 1 24.20 -30.69 -16.95
N GLY A 2 23.16 -30.47 -16.15
CA GLY A 2 22.89 -30.98 -14.82
C GLY A 2 22.92 -29.80 -13.84
N ASN A 3 21.83 -29.02 -13.82
CA ASN A 3 21.37 -28.08 -12.78
C ASN A 3 22.20 -26.80 -12.48
N SER A 4 21.80 -25.69 -13.11
CA SER A 4 22.31 -24.33 -12.88
C SER A 4 21.43 -23.43 -11.98
N CYS A 5 20.41 -23.96 -11.29
CA CYS A 5 19.44 -23.09 -10.60
C CYS A 5 18.92 -23.66 -9.27
N SER A 6 19.82 -23.93 -8.30
CA SER A 6 19.37 -24.26 -6.93
C SER A 6 20.19 -23.70 -5.76
N GLU A 7 21.29 -22.98 -5.99
CA GLU A 7 22.22 -22.60 -4.91
C GLU A 7 22.29 -21.11 -4.57
N ARG A 8 21.16 -20.39 -4.59
CA ARG A 8 21.06 -19.04 -3.99
C ARG A 8 20.00 -18.92 -2.89
N ARG A 9 19.79 -19.98 -2.11
CA ARG A 9 19.04 -19.98 -0.85
C ARG A 9 19.96 -19.90 0.38
N ARG A 10 20.82 -18.88 0.46
CA ARG A 10 21.64 -18.61 1.66
C ARG A 10 21.77 -17.12 1.96
N TYR A 11 20.66 -16.48 2.30
CA TYR A 11 20.66 -15.39 3.28
C TYR A 11 19.51 -15.65 4.25
N GLY A 12 19.86 -16.32 5.33
CA GLY A 12 18.97 -16.59 6.45
C GLY A 12 18.74 -15.31 7.24
N ILE A 13 17.61 -14.66 6.97
CA ILE A 13 16.79 -13.98 7.97
C ILE A 13 15.36 -14.34 7.59
N PHE A 14 14.87 -15.49 8.09
CA PHE A 14 13.42 -15.64 8.24
C PHE A 14 13.01 -14.58 9.26
N LYS A 15 12.66 -13.38 8.78
CA LYS A 15 12.07 -12.35 9.62
C LYS A 15 10.78 -12.97 10.13
N LYS A 16 10.77 -13.39 11.39
CA LYS A 16 9.58 -13.92 12.06
C LYS A 16 8.45 -12.93 11.74
N MET A 17 7.42 -13.39 11.04
CA MET A 17 6.31 -12.55 10.63
C MET A 17 5.72 -11.95 11.90
N THR A 18 6.01 -10.69 12.18
CA THR A 18 5.52 -10.02 13.38
C THR A 18 4.00 -9.94 13.27
N MET A 19 3.31 -10.51 14.26
CA MET A 19 1.88 -10.37 14.41
C MET A 19 1.58 -8.87 14.52
N VAL A 20 0.73 -8.37 13.61
CA VAL A 20 0.30 -6.97 13.67
C VAL A 20 -0.95 -6.97 14.52
N THR A 21 -0.96 -6.19 15.59
CA THR A 21 -2.17 -5.96 16.38
C THR A 21 -2.78 -4.62 15.99
N VAL A 22 -4.10 -4.56 16.07
CA VAL A 22 -4.90 -3.37 15.74
C VAL A 22 -5.53 -2.91 17.05
N GLU A 23 -5.17 -1.71 17.49
CA GLU A 23 -5.66 -1.09 18.71
C GLU A 23 -6.58 0.08 18.35
N GLU A 24 -7.80 0.14 18.88
CA GLU A 24 -8.68 1.29 18.65
C GLU A 24 -8.15 2.54 19.35
N LEU A 25 -8.14 3.67 18.64
CA LEU A 25 -7.78 4.97 19.23
C LEU A 25 -8.94 5.49 20.09
N LYS A 26 -8.65 5.81 21.36
CA LYS A 26 -9.63 6.29 22.35
C LYS A 26 -9.24 7.64 22.94
N ASP A 27 -8.33 8.35 22.29
CA ASP A 27 -7.88 9.66 22.76
C ASP A 27 -8.84 10.77 22.32
N PRO A 28 -8.93 11.88 23.08
CA PRO A 28 -9.85 12.97 22.77
C PRO A 28 -9.68 13.59 21.38
N ILE A 29 -8.49 13.52 20.80
CA ILE A 29 -8.21 14.06 19.45
C ILE A 29 -8.81 13.13 18.41
N ALA A 30 -8.67 11.81 18.56
CA ALA A 30 -9.33 10.85 17.68
C ALA A 30 -10.85 11.02 17.69
N ASP A 31 -11.46 11.22 18.85
CA ASP A 31 -12.90 11.48 18.96
C ASP A 31 -13.30 12.80 18.28
N TYR A 32 -12.54 13.88 18.52
CA TYR A 32 -12.76 15.16 17.86
C TYR A 32 -12.70 15.04 16.33
N VAL A 33 -11.68 14.36 15.79
CA VAL A 33 -11.52 14.15 14.33
C VAL A 33 -12.67 13.31 13.77
N ARG A 34 -13.15 12.29 14.49
CA ARG A 34 -14.30 11.47 14.06
C ARG A 34 -15.58 12.27 13.97
N GLU A 35 -15.82 13.15 14.94
CA GLU A 35 -17.03 13.98 15.00
C GLU A 35 -17.02 15.11 13.96
N HIS A 36 -15.85 15.66 13.64
CA HIS A 36 -15.69 16.82 12.76
C HIS A 36 -15.23 16.48 11.34
N ARG A 37 -15.09 15.19 11.00
CA ARG A 37 -14.76 14.78 9.63
C ARG A 37 -15.93 15.06 8.69
N ILE A 38 -15.62 15.30 7.43
CA ILE A 38 -16.62 15.34 6.36
C ILE A 38 -16.95 13.87 5.99
N PRO A 39 -18.19 13.40 6.20
CA PRO A 39 -18.57 12.05 5.83
C PRO A 39 -18.39 11.80 4.33
N GLY A 40 -17.85 10.64 3.95
CA GLY A 40 -17.62 10.28 2.55
C GLY A 40 -16.35 10.86 1.92
N LEU A 41 -15.57 11.66 2.66
CA LEU A 41 -14.22 12.06 2.26
C LEU A 41 -13.17 11.03 2.71
N MET A 42 -11.89 11.34 2.51
CA MET A 42 -10.73 10.54 2.91
C MET A 42 -10.93 9.86 4.27
N PRO A 43 -10.67 8.55 4.38
CA PRO A 43 -10.88 7.80 5.60
C PRO A 43 -9.96 8.33 6.71
N VAL A 44 -10.51 8.44 7.92
CA VAL A 44 -9.79 8.96 9.10
C VAL A 44 -9.00 7.85 9.79
N GLY A 45 -7.96 8.25 10.50
CA GLY A 45 -7.21 7.33 11.37
C GLY A 45 -8.03 6.92 12.58
N ASP A 46 -8.40 5.65 12.67
CA ASP A 46 -9.25 5.12 13.75
C ASP A 46 -8.52 4.09 14.63
N VAL A 47 -7.48 3.47 14.08
CA VAL A 47 -6.75 2.40 14.74
C VAL A 47 -5.25 2.64 14.70
N ARG A 48 -4.56 2.21 15.75
CA ARG A 48 -3.11 2.15 15.84
C ARG A 48 -2.64 0.73 15.56
N LEU A 49 -1.69 0.59 14.65
CA LEU A 49 -1.04 -0.68 14.34
C LEU A 49 0.21 -0.84 15.20
N GLN A 50 0.38 -2.00 15.84
CA GLN A 50 1.62 -2.36 16.53
C GLN A 50 2.39 -3.41 15.75
N PRO A 51 3.73 -3.41 15.82
CA PRO A 51 4.59 -2.53 16.64
C PRO A 51 4.96 -1.20 15.98
N SER A 52 4.44 -0.89 14.78
CA SER A 52 4.87 0.29 14.02
C SER A 52 4.41 1.63 14.61
N GLY A 53 3.34 1.63 15.40
CA GLY A 53 2.69 2.83 15.92
C GLY A 53 1.91 3.62 14.85
N LEU A 54 1.77 3.08 13.63
CA LEU A 54 1.08 3.76 12.54
C LEU A 54 -0.41 3.90 12.82
N ILE A 55 -0.96 5.07 12.53
CA ILE A 55 -2.39 5.33 12.61
C ILE A 55 -2.99 5.12 11.21
N MET A 56 -3.98 4.24 11.12
CA MET A 56 -4.61 3.85 9.86
C MET A 56 -6.15 3.87 9.99
N PRO A 57 -6.87 3.96 8.88
CA PRO A 57 -8.30 3.67 8.85
C PRO A 57 -8.63 2.27 9.38
N LYS A 58 -9.80 2.11 9.99
CA LYS A 58 -10.24 0.81 10.54
C LYS A 58 -10.34 -0.26 9.44
N GLU A 59 -10.70 0.13 8.23
CA GLU A 59 -10.83 -0.71 7.04
C GLU A 59 -9.50 -1.38 6.66
N PHE A 60 -8.37 -0.71 6.93
CA PHE A 60 -7.04 -1.26 6.63
C PHE A 60 -6.82 -2.62 7.29
N SER A 61 -7.43 -2.86 8.46
CA SER A 61 -7.35 -4.14 9.17
C SER A 61 -7.80 -5.33 8.32
N ARG A 62 -8.73 -5.13 7.37
CA ARG A 62 -9.22 -6.17 6.45
C ARG A 62 -8.17 -6.60 5.43
N TYR A 63 -7.21 -5.73 5.13
CA TYR A 63 -6.21 -5.95 4.09
C TYR A 63 -4.87 -6.43 4.62
N ILE A 64 -4.63 -6.37 5.94
CA ILE A 64 -3.33 -6.70 6.56
C ILE A 64 -2.82 -8.07 6.12
N ASP A 65 -3.65 -9.11 6.23
CA ASP A 65 -3.23 -10.48 5.91
C ASP A 65 -3.00 -10.67 4.41
N ARG A 66 -3.81 -10.03 3.56
CA ARG A 66 -3.60 -10.06 2.12
C ARG A 66 -2.28 -9.39 1.73
N ILE A 67 -2.02 -8.20 2.28
CA ILE A 67 -0.80 -7.44 2.00
C ILE A 67 0.44 -8.21 2.47
N LYS A 68 0.38 -8.84 3.65
CA LYS A 68 1.49 -9.66 4.17
C LYS A 68 1.79 -10.89 3.31
N ASN A 69 0.77 -11.47 2.70
CA ASN A 69 0.89 -12.66 1.86
C ASN A 69 0.98 -12.31 0.35
N PHE A 70 1.03 -11.02 0.02
CA PHE A 70 1.10 -10.55 -1.36
C PHE A 70 2.34 -11.12 -2.05
N GLN A 71 2.13 -11.73 -3.21
CA GLN A 71 3.20 -12.34 -4.00
C GLN A 71 3.88 -11.27 -4.85
N VAL A 72 5.07 -10.83 -4.40
CA VAL A 72 5.89 -9.86 -5.12
C VAL A 72 6.58 -10.53 -6.31
N ARG A 73 6.60 -9.84 -7.45
CA ARG A 73 7.28 -10.24 -8.68
C ARG A 73 8.56 -9.44 -8.87
N ALA A 74 9.49 -9.97 -9.66
CA ALA A 74 10.79 -9.34 -9.86
C ALA A 74 10.72 -8.04 -10.68
N ASP A 75 9.64 -7.86 -11.44
CA ASP A 75 9.33 -6.73 -12.31
C ASP A 75 8.33 -5.74 -11.70
N ASP A 76 7.91 -5.95 -10.45
CA ASP A 76 6.98 -5.03 -9.78
C ASP A 76 7.64 -3.66 -9.53
N VAL A 77 6.92 -2.59 -9.86
CA VAL A 77 7.32 -1.20 -9.59
C VAL A 77 6.41 -0.60 -8.53
N TRP A 78 7.02 -0.14 -7.43
CA TRP A 78 6.31 0.42 -6.29
C TRP A 78 6.56 1.92 -6.16
N VAL A 79 5.49 2.71 -6.05
CA VAL A 79 5.59 4.12 -5.65
C VAL A 79 5.16 4.23 -4.19
N ILE A 80 6.12 4.51 -3.32
CA ILE A 80 5.93 4.53 -1.86
C ILE A 80 6.18 5.94 -1.35
N SER A 81 5.20 6.54 -0.69
CA SER A 81 5.39 7.80 0.04
C SER A 81 4.33 7.98 1.12
N TYR A 82 4.50 9.03 1.93
CA TYR A 82 3.41 9.55 2.75
C TYR A 82 2.35 10.25 1.86
N PRO A 83 1.05 10.20 2.20
CA PRO A 83 0.02 10.87 1.41
C PRO A 83 0.32 12.35 1.19
N LYS A 84 -0.05 12.85 0.00
CA LYS A 84 0.09 14.28 -0.40
C LYS A 84 1.53 14.76 -0.65
N CYS A 85 2.51 13.87 -0.69
CA CYS A 85 3.90 14.20 -1.04
C CYS A 85 4.21 14.09 -2.55
N GLY A 86 3.22 14.19 -3.44
CA GLY A 86 3.42 14.12 -4.89
C GLY A 86 3.25 12.74 -5.53
N THR A 87 2.67 11.76 -4.83
CA THR A 87 2.41 10.39 -5.34
C THR A 87 1.83 10.37 -6.76
N THR A 88 0.80 11.17 -7.01
CA THR A 88 0.09 11.22 -8.29
C THR A 88 1.01 11.59 -9.45
N TRP A 89 1.88 12.58 -9.27
CA TRP A 89 2.82 13.01 -10.30
C TRP A 89 3.89 11.93 -10.53
N THR A 90 4.41 11.34 -9.45
CA THR A 90 5.37 10.25 -9.54
C THR A 90 4.80 9.03 -10.24
N GLN A 91 3.58 8.61 -9.91
CA GLN A 91 2.89 7.50 -10.57
C GLN A 91 2.76 7.75 -12.08
N GLU A 92 2.38 8.97 -12.48
CA GLU A 92 2.24 9.30 -13.90
C GLU A 92 3.57 9.25 -14.66
N MET A 93 4.61 9.87 -14.10
CA MET A 93 5.94 9.87 -14.70
C MET A 93 6.51 8.45 -14.81
N VAL A 94 6.40 7.66 -13.75
CA VAL A 94 6.87 6.26 -13.74
C VAL A 94 6.12 5.42 -14.76
N TRP A 95 4.79 5.58 -14.85
CA TRP A 95 4.00 4.86 -15.84
C TRP A 95 4.43 5.17 -17.27
N LEU A 96 4.57 6.46 -17.62
CA LEU A 96 4.97 6.87 -18.95
C LEU A 96 6.39 6.38 -19.30
N ILE A 97 7.34 6.51 -18.38
CA ILE A 97 8.71 6.00 -18.60
C ILE A 97 8.71 4.48 -18.82
N GLY A 98 7.89 3.74 -18.07
CA GLY A 98 7.79 2.28 -18.20
C GLY A 98 6.98 1.80 -19.42
N ASN A 99 6.29 2.70 -20.12
CA ASN A 99 5.45 2.41 -21.29
C ASN A 99 5.86 3.25 -22.50
N ASP A 100 7.18 3.45 -22.71
CA ASP A 100 7.75 4.11 -23.90
C ASP A 100 7.17 5.50 -24.21
N LEU A 101 6.82 6.26 -23.17
CA LEU A 101 6.17 7.57 -23.26
C LEU A 101 4.82 7.53 -24.03
N ASP A 102 4.03 6.47 -23.85
CA ASP A 102 2.68 6.35 -24.42
C ASP A 102 1.67 7.32 -23.76
N TYR A 103 1.64 8.55 -24.26
CA TYR A 103 0.72 9.59 -23.76
C TYR A 103 -0.75 9.30 -24.06
N GLU A 104 -1.06 8.56 -25.13
CA GLU A 104 -2.45 8.24 -25.49
C GLU A 104 -2.99 7.14 -24.56
N GLY A 105 -2.19 6.11 -24.29
CA GLY A 105 -2.48 5.12 -23.26
C GLY A 105 -2.67 5.74 -21.88
N GLY A 106 -1.82 6.70 -21.50
CA GLY A 106 -1.90 7.42 -20.22
C GLY A 106 -3.21 8.20 -20.03
N LYS A 107 -3.77 8.77 -21.10
CA LYS A 107 -5.06 9.49 -21.11
C LYS A 107 -6.27 8.56 -21.14
N SER A 108 -6.13 7.38 -21.76
CA SER A 108 -7.25 6.46 -21.99
C SER A 108 -7.75 5.76 -20.72
N LYS A 109 -6.90 5.62 -19.70
CA LYS A 109 -7.20 4.91 -18.45
C LYS A 109 -6.99 5.82 -17.25
N LEU A 110 -7.86 5.67 -16.25
CA LEU A 110 -7.73 6.38 -14.98
C LEU A 110 -6.46 5.92 -14.25
N LEU A 111 -5.82 6.84 -13.51
CA LEU A 111 -4.53 6.56 -12.87
C LEU A 111 -4.59 5.34 -11.93
N PHE A 112 -5.67 5.19 -11.16
CA PHE A 112 -5.84 4.05 -10.26
C PHE A 112 -5.97 2.70 -10.98
N GLN A 113 -6.38 2.69 -12.26
CA GLN A 113 -6.43 1.49 -13.09
C GLN A 113 -5.04 1.11 -13.63
N ARG A 114 -4.13 2.09 -13.71
CA ARG A 114 -2.74 1.91 -14.15
C ARG A 114 -1.79 1.65 -12.98
N PHE A 115 -2.11 2.20 -11.82
CA PHE A 115 -1.36 2.09 -10.57
C PHE A 115 -2.33 1.74 -9.43
N PRO A 116 -2.59 0.44 -9.19
CA PRO A 116 -3.46 0.00 -8.10
C PRO A 116 -2.85 0.32 -6.74
N PHE A 117 -3.68 0.75 -5.80
CA PHE A 117 -3.25 0.99 -4.42
C PHE A 117 -3.20 -0.33 -3.65
N LEU A 118 -2.10 -0.57 -2.92
CA LEU A 118 -1.94 -1.80 -2.14
C LEU A 118 -2.84 -1.81 -0.89
N ASP A 119 -3.00 -0.63 -0.28
CA ASP A 119 -3.67 -0.37 0.99
C ASP A 119 -5.17 -0.06 0.84
N ILE A 120 -5.65 0.10 -0.40
CA ILE A 120 -7.05 0.35 -0.75
C ILE A 120 -7.36 -0.47 -2.00
N LEU A 121 -8.14 -1.54 -1.87
CA LEU A 121 -8.75 -2.19 -3.04
C LEU A 121 -10.26 -2.18 -2.86
N GLU A 122 -10.97 -1.72 -3.89
CA GLU A 122 -12.39 -2.01 -4.04
C GLU A 122 -12.56 -3.52 -4.23
N GLU A 123 -13.66 -4.08 -3.72
CA GLU A 123 -14.06 -5.45 -4.06
C GLU A 123 -14.48 -5.46 -5.53
N ASP A 124 -13.88 -6.35 -6.34
CA ASP A 124 -14.25 -6.59 -7.75
C ASP A 124 -15.70 -7.07 -7.89
#